data_AF-X1ALN2-F1
#
_entry.id   AF-X1ALN2-F1
#
_cell.length_a   1.000
_cell.length_b   1.000
_cell.length_c   1.000
_cell.angle_alpha   90.00
_cell.angle_beta   90.00
_cell.angle_gamma   90.00
#
_symmetry.space_group_name_H-M   'P 1'
#
loop_
_entity.id
_entity.type
_entity.pdbx_description
1 polymer ?
#
loop_
_entity_poly.entity_id
_entity_poly.type
_entity_poly.pdbx_seq_one_letter_code
_entity_poly.pdbx_strand_id
1 'polypeptide(L)'
;KEKYERGLKRITREQWIEVTLGKGRDRIASGVEAARSKIEAFANDFLPFQETVRKEVANMPDTTMEQNIARAVAMMKGTAKYVRKA
;
A
#
# COMPACT_ATOMS: atom_id res chain seq x y z
N LYS A 1 -3.34 -15.68 -28.06
CA LYS A 1 -2.87 -14.27 -28.03
C LYS A 1 -3.72 -13.37 -28.94
N GLU A 2 -3.86 -13.69 -30.22
CA GLU A 2 -4.62 -12.92 -31.22
C GLU A 2 -6.05 -12.50 -30.84
N LYS A 3 -6.84 -13.41 -30.23
CA LYS A 3 -8.23 -13.13 -29.79
C LYS A 3 -8.31 -11.95 -28.82
N TYR A 4 -7.38 -11.88 -27.87
CA TYR A 4 -7.37 -10.84 -26.84
C TYR A 4 -6.83 -9.52 -27.40
N GLU A 5 -5.81 -9.56 -28.26
CA GLU A 5 -5.31 -8.36 -28.95
C GLU A 5 -6.35 -7.72 -29.87
N ARG A 6 -7.07 -8.50 -30.67
CA ARG A 6 -8.19 -7.99 -31.49
C ARG A 6 -9.32 -7.42 -30.65
N GLY A 7 -9.59 -8.02 -29.49
CA GLY A 7 -10.59 -7.53 -28.54
C GLY A 7 -10.22 -6.20 -27.91
N LEU A 8 -8.94 -6.01 -27.55
CA LEU A 8 -8.42 -4.77 -26.96
C LEU A 8 -8.45 -3.59 -27.95
N LYS A 9 -8.17 -3.84 -29.24
CA LYS A 9 -8.22 -2.80 -30.28
C LYS A 9 -9.65 -2.34 -30.65
N ARG A 10 -10.68 -3.05 -30.19
CA ARG A 10 -12.09 -2.79 -30.55
C ARG A 10 -12.77 -1.74 -29.67
N ILE A 11 -12.24 -1.47 -28.48
CA ILE A 11 -12.84 -0.54 -27.50
C ILE A 11 -12.15 0.82 -27.65
N THR A 12 -12.94 1.88 -27.83
CA THR A 12 -12.42 3.25 -27.79
C THR A 12 -12.19 3.71 -26.35
N ARG A 13 -11.42 4.80 -26.19
CA ARG A 13 -11.15 5.39 -24.87
C ARG A 13 -12.46 5.81 -24.17
N GLU A 14 -13.39 6.37 -24.92
CA GLU A 14 -14.69 6.85 -24.42
C GLU A 14 -15.53 5.68 -23.91
N GLN A 15 -15.58 4.58 -24.68
CA GLN A 15 -16.25 3.34 -24.27
C GLN A 15 -15.59 2.72 -23.02
N TRP A 16 -14.26 2.79 -22.93
CA TRP A 16 -13.55 2.30 -21.75
C TRP A 16 -13.86 3.13 -20.50
N ILE A 17 -13.94 4.45 -20.64
CA ILE A 17 -14.32 5.37 -19.55
C ILE A 17 -15.76 5.08 -19.10
N GLU A 18 -16.71 4.98 -20.03
CA GLU A 18 -18.10 4.70 -19.72
C GLU A 18 -18.27 3.37 -18.96
N VAL A 19 -17.62 2.30 -19.43
CA VAL A 19 -17.67 0.99 -18.75
C VAL A 19 -16.96 1.04 -17.39
N THR A 20 -15.86 1.77 -17.26
CA THR A 20 -15.13 1.92 -16.00
C THR A 20 -15.94 2.73 -14.98
N LEU A 21 -16.61 3.81 -15.40
CA LEU A 21 -17.44 4.61 -14.52
C LEU A 21 -18.74 3.89 -14.14
N GLY A 22 -19.36 3.16 -15.08
CA GLY A 22 -20.59 2.41 -14.82
C GLY A 22 -20.35 1.15 -14.00
N LYS A 23 -19.50 0.23 -14.49
CA LYS A 23 -19.27 -1.09 -13.86
C LYS A 23 -18.06 -1.10 -12.93
N GLY A 24 -17.02 -0.35 -13.26
CA GLY A 24 -15.78 -0.31 -12.49
C GLY A 24 -15.96 0.37 -11.14
N ARG A 25 -16.79 1.42 -11.06
CA ARG A 25 -17.07 2.15 -9.80
C ARG A 25 -17.58 1.23 -8.70
N ASP A 26 -18.64 0.46 -8.98
CA ASP A 26 -19.22 -0.46 -7.99
C ASP A 26 -18.26 -1.59 -7.63
N ARG A 27 -17.50 -2.10 -8.61
CA ARG A 27 -16.49 -3.15 -8.38
C ARG A 27 -15.31 -2.69 -7.53
N ILE A 28 -14.88 -1.44 -7.71
CA ILE A 28 -13.82 -0.83 -6.90
C ILE A 28 -14.33 -0.69 -5.46
N ALA A 29 -15.53 -0.13 -5.28
CA ALA A 29 -16.13 0.03 -3.95
C ALA A 29 -16.32 -1.33 -3.25
N SER A 30 -16.87 -2.33 -3.94
CA SER A 30 -17.02 -3.68 -3.38
C SER A 30 -15.69 -4.34 -3.07
N GLY A 31 -14.66 -4.11 -3.91
CA GLY A 31 -13.32 -4.63 -3.70
C GLY A 31 -12.64 -4.02 -2.48
N VAL A 32 -12.83 -2.72 -2.24
CA VAL A 32 -12.36 -2.02 -1.04
C VAL A 32 -13.05 -2.59 0.20
N GLU A 33 -14.37 -2.73 0.17
CA GLU A 33 -15.12 -3.27 1.32
C GLU A 33 -14.72 -4.72 1.63
N ALA A 34 -14.58 -5.56 0.60
CA ALA A 34 -14.13 -6.94 0.77
C ALA A 34 -12.69 -7.04 1.30
N ALA A 35 -11.82 -6.09 0.98
CA ALA A 35 -10.45 -6.04 1.48
C ALA A 35 -10.32 -5.38 2.86
N ARG A 36 -11.37 -4.69 3.34
CA ARG A 36 -11.35 -3.90 4.58
C ARG A 36 -10.85 -4.70 5.76
N SER A 37 -11.44 -5.86 6.03
CA SER A 37 -11.07 -6.72 7.15
C SER A 37 -9.61 -7.19 7.07
N LYS A 38 -9.09 -7.44 5.87
CA LYS A 38 -7.68 -7.83 5.65
C LYS A 38 -6.73 -6.67 5.94
N ILE A 39 -7.10 -5.45 5.56
CA ILE A 39 -6.32 -4.24 5.84
C ILE A 39 -6.38 -3.89 7.32
N GLU A 40 -7.55 -3.97 7.95
CA GLU A 40 -7.73 -3.76 9.39
C GLU A 40 -6.91 -4.78 10.19
N ALA A 41 -6.96 -6.06 9.84
CA ALA A 41 -6.15 -7.09 10.47
C ALA A 41 -4.63 -6.84 10.30
N PHE A 42 -4.21 -6.39 9.12
CA PHE A 42 -2.82 -6.00 8.90
C PHE A 42 -2.45 -4.77 9.74
N ALA A 43 -3.30 -3.74 9.80
CA ALA A 43 -3.06 -2.53 10.56
C ALA A 43 -2.96 -2.81 12.07
N ASN A 44 -3.84 -3.67 12.59
CA ASN A 44 -3.84 -4.09 13.99
C ASN A 44 -2.55 -4.82 14.40
N ASP A 45 -1.86 -5.48 13.48
CA ASP A 45 -0.57 -6.15 13.73
C ASP A 45 0.62 -5.21 13.45
N PHE A 46 0.60 -4.53 12.31
CA PHE A 46 1.71 -3.70 11.84
C PHE A 46 1.87 -2.40 12.62
N LEU A 47 0.79 -1.67 12.94
CA LEU A 47 0.90 -0.36 13.59
C LEU A 47 1.56 -0.45 14.97
N PRO A 48 1.24 -1.42 15.84
CA PRO A 48 1.98 -1.60 17.09
C PRO A 48 3.46 -1.92 16.89
N PHE A 49 3.83 -2.72 15.89
CA PHE A 49 5.24 -2.98 15.59
C PHE A 49 5.96 -1.74 15.07
N GLN A 50 5.33 -1.00 14.15
CA GLN A 50 5.88 0.25 13.63
C GLN A 50 6.07 1.29 14.76
N GLU A 51 5.17 1.33 15.74
CA GLU A 51 5.26 2.16 16.93
C GLU A 51 6.53 1.84 17.74
N THR A 52 6.90 0.57 17.91
CA THR A 52 8.12 0.22 18.65
C THR A 52 9.37 0.73 17.94
N VAL A 53 9.45 0.53 16.62
CA VAL A 53 10.56 1.05 15.81
C VAL A 53 10.60 2.58 15.85
N ARG A 54 9.44 3.24 15.80
CA ARG A 54 9.37 4.71 15.87
C ARG A 54 9.89 5.23 17.20
N LYS A 55 9.57 4.57 18.32
CA LYS A 55 10.09 4.92 19.65
C LYS A 55 11.61 4.78 19.74
N GLU A 56 12.17 3.74 19.13
CA GLU A 56 13.63 3.57 19.05
C GLU A 56 14.28 4.71 18.25
N VAL A 57 13.73 5.02 17.08
CA VAL A 57 14.23 6.11 16.21
C VAL A 57 14.08 7.47 16.89
N ALA A 58 13.02 7.70 17.68
CA ALA A 58 12.79 8.95 18.38
C ALA A 58 13.92 9.30 19.36
N ASN A 59 14.58 8.29 19.94
CA ASN A 59 15.71 8.48 20.86
C ASN A 59 17.04 8.76 20.16
N MET A 60 17.09 8.73 18.83
CA MET A 60 18.31 9.05 18.08
C MET A 60 18.50 10.56 17.95
N PRO A 61 19.74 11.07 17.93
CA PRO A 61 20.02 12.47 17.61
C PRO A 61 19.45 12.88 16.24
N ASP A 62 19.05 14.14 16.09
CA ASP A 62 18.45 14.70 14.87
C ASP A 62 18.94 16.13 14.52
N THR A 63 20.06 16.56 15.10
CA THR A 63 20.57 17.94 14.96
C THR A 63 21.42 18.16 13.71
N THR A 64 21.88 17.09 13.04
CA THR A 64 22.62 17.18 11.76
C THR A 64 21.92 16.43 10.63
N MET A 65 22.32 16.70 9.39
CA MET A 65 21.80 15.98 8.22
C MET A 65 22.12 14.48 8.30
N GLU A 66 23.35 14.13 8.69
CA GLU A 66 23.83 12.76 8.81
C GLU A 66 23.03 11.98 9.86
N GLN A 67 22.68 12.65 10.96
CA GLN A 67 21.84 12.09 12.01
C GLN A 67 20.39 11.85 11.52
N ASN A 68 19.85 12.77 10.73
CA ASN A 68 18.54 12.58 10.09
C ASN A 68 18.55 11.43 9.07
N ILE A 69 19.62 11.28 8.29
CA ILE A 69 19.80 10.12 7.40
C ILE A 69 19.87 8.83 8.22
N ALA A 70 20.62 8.82 9.32
CA ALA A 70 20.72 7.66 10.21
C ALA A 70 19.35 7.25 10.78
N ARG A 71 18.52 8.22 11.19
CA ARG A 71 17.13 7.99 11.64
C ARG A 71 16.27 7.35 10.56
N ALA A 72 16.33 7.87 9.33
CA ALA A 72 15.59 7.30 8.20
C ALA A 72 16.04 5.86 7.90
N VAL A 73 17.35 5.59 7.89
CA VAL A 73 17.90 4.25 7.69
C VAL A 73 17.48 3.30 8.81
N ALA A 74 17.48 3.75 10.06
CA ALA A 74 17.03 2.97 11.20
C ALA A 74 15.54 2.61 11.09
N MET A 75 14.69 3.57 10.71
CA MET A 75 13.27 3.33 10.46
C MET A 75 13.05 2.29 9.34
N MET A 76 13.77 2.42 8.23
CA MET A 76 13.68 1.47 7.10
C MET A 76 14.12 0.07 7.51
N LYS A 77 15.28 -0.06 8.15
CA LYS A 77 15.83 -1.36 8.58
C LYS A 77 14.99 -2.00 9.69
N GLY A 78 14.48 -1.22 10.63
CA GLY A 78 13.61 -1.70 11.71
C GLY A 78 12.27 -2.21 11.17
N THR A 79 11.64 -1.41 10.31
CA THR A 79 10.36 -1.79 9.68
C THR A 79 10.50 -3.03 8.79
N ALA A 80 11.63 -3.20 8.10
CA ALA A 80 11.91 -4.38 7.26
C ALA A 80 11.98 -5.71 8.04
N LYS A 81 12.12 -5.67 9.37
CA LYS A 81 12.08 -6.87 10.23
C LYS A 81 10.67 -7.34 10.54
N TYR A 82 9.65 -6.57 10.18
CA TYR A 82 8.26 -6.96 10.39
C TYR A 82 7.96 -8.28 9.66
N VAL A 83 7.48 -9.25 10.40
CA VAL A 83 6.94 -10.51 9.87
C VAL A 83 5.54 -10.66 10.43
N ARG A 84 4.56 -10.75 9.53
CA ARG A 84 3.16 -10.93 9.90
C ARG A 84 3.01 -12.27 10.63
N LYS A 85 2.38 -12.26 11.79
CA LYS A 85 2.02 -13.50 12.48
C LYS A 85 0.87 -14.18 11.71
N ALA A 86 1.03 -15.47 11.43
CA ALA A 86 0.05 -16.29 10.72
C ALA A 86 -1.23 -16.47 11.55
#